data_AF-A0A5P0YMX9-F1
#
_entry.id   AF-A0A5P0YMX9-F1
#
_cell.length_a   1.000
_cell.length_b   1.000
_cell.length_c   1.000
_cell.angle_alpha   90.00
_cell.angle_beta   90.00
_cell.angle_gamma   90.00
#
_symmetry.space_group_name_H-M   'P 1'
#
loop_
_entity.id
_entity.type
_entity.pdbx_description
1 polymer ?
#
loop_
_entity_poly.entity_id
_entity_poly.type
_entity_poly.pdbx_seq_one_letter_code
_entity_poly.pdbx_strand_id
1 'polypeptide(L)'
;MATGRNHRPATSRSRGIPDATVARLPLYLRALTALSERSVPTVSSEELASAAGVNSAKLRKDFSYLGSYGTRGVGYDVEYLVYQISRELGLTQDWPVVIVGIGNLGAALANYGGFASRGFRVAALIDADPAMTGKPVAGIAVQHSDELERVIEENGVSIGVIATPAASAQPVADRLVAAGVTSILNFAPTVLSVPEGVDVRKVDLSIELQILAFHEQRKSGELPDDGRAVPGTDIGEDAGGGVTGSPVAPPAASVTKRTASAAPAATDRRGDEPGNDGDLPAVMPA
;
A
#
# COMPACT_ATOMS: atom_id res chain seq x y z
N MET A 1 8.32 -50.27 -37.92
CA MET A 1 9.13 -50.38 -36.69
C MET A 1 10.22 -49.30 -36.73
N ALA A 2 9.95 -48.14 -36.13
CA ALA A 2 10.93 -47.11 -35.81
C ALA A 2 10.33 -46.24 -34.71
N THR A 3 10.56 -46.62 -33.45
CA THR A 3 10.08 -45.87 -32.28
C THR A 3 11.03 -44.71 -32.01
N GLY A 4 10.63 -43.50 -32.41
CA GLY A 4 11.26 -42.24 -32.03
C GLY A 4 11.12 -42.01 -30.53
N ARG A 5 12.24 -41.99 -29.84
CA ARG A 5 12.35 -41.70 -28.41
C ARG A 5 12.22 -40.18 -28.24
N ASN A 6 11.01 -39.68 -27.98
CA ASN A 6 10.79 -38.26 -27.68
C ASN A 6 11.50 -37.89 -26.37
N HIS A 7 12.61 -37.19 -26.51
CA HIS A 7 13.29 -36.52 -25.41
C HIS A 7 12.42 -35.35 -24.96
N ARG A 8 11.60 -35.57 -23.93
CA ARG A 8 10.86 -34.50 -23.25
C ARG A 8 11.90 -33.71 -22.44
N PRO A 9 12.19 -32.43 -22.73
CA PRO A 9 13.03 -31.66 -21.85
C PRO A 9 12.30 -31.56 -20.50
N ALA A 10 12.97 -32.03 -19.45
CA ALA A 10 12.50 -31.90 -18.09
C ALA A 10 12.35 -30.39 -17.80
N THR A 11 11.13 -29.95 -17.50
CA THR A 11 10.93 -28.65 -16.88
C THR A 11 11.69 -28.68 -15.56
N SER A 12 12.74 -27.87 -15.47
CA SER A 12 13.42 -27.62 -14.20
C SER A 12 12.38 -27.07 -13.24
N ARG A 13 11.92 -27.90 -12.30
CA ARG A 13 11.20 -27.43 -11.13
C ARG A 13 12.12 -26.43 -10.45
N SER A 14 11.86 -25.14 -10.63
CA SER A 14 12.48 -24.11 -9.81
C SER A 14 12.27 -24.55 -8.36
N ARG A 15 13.32 -24.49 -7.55
CA ARG A 15 13.12 -24.51 -6.08
C ARG A 15 12.52 -23.15 -5.76
N GLY A 16 11.21 -23.02 -6.01
CA GLY A 16 10.49 -21.76 -5.93
C GLY A 16 10.63 -21.16 -4.55
N ILE A 17 10.93 -19.87 -4.50
CA ILE A 17 10.90 -19.10 -3.26
C ILE A 17 9.46 -19.10 -2.76
N PRO A 18 9.20 -19.47 -1.49
CA PRO A 18 7.84 -19.46 -0.97
C PRO A 18 7.21 -18.05 -1.04
N ASP A 19 5.91 -17.95 -1.34
CA ASP A 19 5.19 -16.67 -1.41
C ASP A 19 5.33 -15.83 -0.12
N ALA A 20 5.34 -16.51 1.03
CA ALA A 20 5.57 -15.87 2.32
C ALA A 20 6.95 -15.20 2.40
N THR A 21 7.98 -15.78 1.76
CA THR A 21 9.31 -15.19 1.65
C THR A 21 9.30 -14.03 0.66
N VAL A 22 8.67 -14.17 -0.51
CA VAL A 22 8.50 -13.07 -1.50
C VAL A 22 7.84 -11.85 -0.85
N ALA A 23 6.80 -12.05 -0.04
CA ALA A 23 6.14 -10.98 0.69
C ALA A 23 7.04 -10.26 1.72
N ARG A 24 8.12 -10.89 2.20
CA ARG A 24 9.08 -10.30 3.15
C ARG A 24 10.32 -9.69 2.49
N LEU A 25 10.68 -10.13 1.28
CA LEU A 25 11.85 -9.60 0.56
C LEU A 25 11.86 -8.06 0.45
N PRO A 26 10.73 -7.35 0.19
CA PRO A 26 10.70 -5.90 0.17
C PRO A 26 11.10 -5.25 1.51
N LEU A 27 10.82 -5.90 2.64
CA LEU A 27 11.21 -5.42 3.97
C LEU A 27 12.73 -5.50 4.16
N TYR A 28 13.34 -6.60 3.70
CA TYR A 28 14.79 -6.78 3.72
C TYR A 28 15.48 -5.78 2.80
N LEU A 29 14.96 -5.60 1.59
CA LEU A 29 15.48 -4.62 0.65
C LEU A 29 15.45 -3.21 1.24
N ARG A 30 14.34 -2.80 1.86
CA ARG A 30 14.25 -1.49 2.53
C ARG A 30 15.33 -1.30 3.59
N ALA A 31 15.54 -2.30 4.46
CA ALA A 31 16.57 -2.23 5.50
C ALA A 31 17.98 -2.18 4.90
N LEU A 32 18.26 -2.99 3.87
CA LEU A 32 19.55 -3.02 3.18
C LEU A 32 19.84 -1.72 2.42
N THR A 33 18.85 -1.13 1.75
CA THR A 33 19.01 0.18 1.09
C THR A 33 19.42 1.25 2.09
N ALA A 34 18.78 1.32 3.26
CA ALA A 34 19.14 2.28 4.31
C ALA A 34 20.56 2.05 4.87
N LEU A 35 21.05 0.80 4.88
CA LEU A 35 22.43 0.48 5.26
C LEU A 35 23.43 0.87 4.15
N SER A 36 23.06 0.66 2.90
CA SER A 36 23.85 1.03 1.72
C SER A 36 24.00 2.55 1.59
N GLU A 37 22.94 3.32 1.82
CA GLU A 37 22.98 4.79 1.87
C GLU A 37 23.94 5.33 2.95
N ARG A 38 24.16 4.56 4.01
CA ARG A 38 25.12 4.85 5.07
C ARG A 38 26.52 4.26 4.82
N SER A 39 26.75 3.71 3.63
CA SER A 39 28.00 3.04 3.24
C SER A 39 28.44 1.92 4.18
N VAL A 40 27.47 1.20 4.78
CA VAL A 40 27.77 0.02 5.59
C VAL A 40 28.11 -1.14 4.65
N PRO A 41 29.34 -1.71 4.69
CA PRO A 41 29.74 -2.72 3.72
C PRO A 41 29.14 -4.10 4.03
N THR A 42 29.05 -4.44 5.32
CA THR A 42 28.57 -5.75 5.78
C THR A 42 27.60 -5.62 6.94
N VAL A 43 26.60 -6.51 7.01
CA VAL A 43 25.63 -6.56 8.10
C VAL A 43 25.43 -7.99 8.61
N SER A 44 25.31 -8.17 9.92
CA SER A 44 24.97 -9.48 10.48
C SER A 44 23.49 -9.84 10.25
N SER A 45 23.18 -11.14 10.32
CA SER A 45 21.78 -11.60 10.25
C SER A 45 20.89 -11.08 11.38
N GLU A 46 21.48 -10.71 12.52
CA GLU A 46 20.73 -10.26 13.69
C GLU A 46 20.39 -8.78 13.57
N GLU A 47 21.38 -7.95 13.20
CA GLU A 47 21.17 -6.53 12.90
C GLU A 47 20.19 -6.33 11.75
N LEU A 48 20.35 -7.08 10.66
CA LEU A 48 19.44 -6.95 9.51
C LEU A 48 18.02 -7.42 9.84
N ALA A 49 17.88 -8.48 10.64
CA ALA A 49 16.57 -8.95 11.06
C ALA A 49 15.87 -7.95 11.98
N SER A 50 16.62 -7.33 12.89
CA SER A 50 16.12 -6.24 13.74
C SER A 50 15.65 -5.05 12.90
N ALA A 51 16.48 -4.59 11.96
CA ALA A 51 16.15 -3.47 11.07
C ALA A 51 14.93 -3.75 10.17
N ALA A 52 14.74 -5.01 9.76
CA ALA A 52 13.60 -5.44 8.96
C ALA A 52 12.36 -5.82 9.78
N GLY A 53 12.45 -5.84 11.11
CA GLY A 53 11.35 -6.22 12.00
C GLY A 53 10.98 -7.71 11.93
N VAL A 54 11.96 -8.60 11.69
CA VAL A 54 11.74 -10.05 11.60
C VAL A 54 12.63 -10.83 12.57
N ASN A 55 12.35 -12.12 12.75
CA ASN A 55 13.24 -13.02 13.48
C ASN A 55 14.46 -13.42 12.62
N SER A 56 15.67 -13.42 13.21
CA SER A 56 16.92 -13.73 12.50
C SER A 56 16.98 -15.15 11.93
N ALA A 57 16.34 -16.14 12.57
CA ALA A 57 16.24 -17.49 12.03
C ALA A 57 15.34 -17.53 10.78
N LYS A 58 14.24 -16.77 10.76
CA LYS A 58 13.39 -16.62 9.56
C LYS A 58 14.17 -15.94 8.43
N LEU A 59 14.90 -14.87 8.72
CA LEU A 59 15.73 -14.19 7.72
C LEU A 59 16.77 -15.13 7.10
N ARG A 60 17.52 -15.88 7.92
CA ARG A 60 18.50 -16.85 7.40
C ARG A 60 17.83 -17.92 6.53
N LYS A 61 16.63 -18.37 6.93
CA LYS A 61 15.86 -19.34 6.15
C LYS A 61 15.40 -18.75 4.82
N ASP A 62 14.92 -17.51 4.82
CA ASP A 62 14.51 -16.80 3.60
C ASP A 62 15.66 -16.62 2.63
N PHE A 63 16.81 -16.17 3.13
CA PHE A 63 18.01 -15.97 2.29
C PHE A 63 18.56 -17.30 1.77
N SER A 64 18.38 -18.41 2.48
CA SER A 64 18.78 -19.72 1.98
C SER A 64 18.05 -20.15 0.69
N TYR A 65 16.88 -19.57 0.40
CA TYR A 65 16.20 -19.79 -0.88
C TYR A 65 16.77 -18.95 -2.01
N LEU A 66 17.31 -17.77 -1.70
CA LEU A 66 17.95 -16.89 -2.67
C LEU A 66 19.36 -17.37 -3.03
N GLY A 67 20.07 -17.98 -2.08
CA GLY A 67 21.44 -18.48 -2.25
C GLY A 67 22.29 -18.35 -0.97
N SER A 68 23.55 -18.76 -1.01
CA SER A 68 24.48 -18.58 0.11
C SER A 68 25.18 -17.23 -0.01
N TYR A 69 24.60 -16.19 0.58
CA TYR A 69 25.10 -14.81 0.48
C TYR A 69 25.75 -14.26 1.75
N GLY A 70 25.86 -15.11 2.77
CA GLY A 70 26.50 -14.78 4.04
C GLY A 70 27.75 -15.63 4.25
N THR A 71 28.80 -14.99 4.73
CA THR A 71 30.00 -15.67 5.22
C THR A 71 29.92 -15.80 6.73
N ARG A 72 30.07 -17.01 7.25
CA ARG A 72 30.07 -17.25 8.72
C ARG A 72 31.15 -16.36 9.36
N GLY A 73 30.77 -15.59 10.37
CA GLY A 73 31.66 -14.68 11.09
C GLY A 73 31.88 -13.30 10.44
N VAL A 74 31.41 -13.09 9.21
CA VAL A 74 31.53 -11.80 8.49
C VAL A 74 30.16 -11.14 8.29
N GLY A 75 29.12 -11.94 8.07
CA GLY A 75 27.78 -11.44 7.76
C GLY A 75 27.52 -11.41 6.26
N TYR A 76 26.64 -10.51 5.84
CA TYR A 76 26.25 -10.34 4.45
C TYR A 76 26.84 -9.07 3.87
N ASP A 77 27.31 -9.14 2.64
CA ASP A 77 27.64 -7.95 1.85
C ASP A 77 26.36 -7.19 1.49
N VAL A 78 26.30 -5.92 1.88
CA VAL A 78 25.08 -5.11 1.78
C VAL A 78 24.74 -4.80 0.33
N GLU A 79 25.69 -4.29 -0.46
CA GLU A 79 25.45 -3.91 -1.87
C GLU A 79 25.09 -5.13 -2.71
N TYR A 80 25.79 -6.23 -2.50
CA TYR A 80 25.52 -7.48 -3.20
C TYR A 80 24.14 -8.02 -2.86
N LEU A 81 23.71 -8.00 -1.59
CA LEU A 81 22.35 -8.40 -1.22
C LEU A 81 21.27 -7.48 -1.77
N VAL A 82 21.50 -6.15 -1.79
CA VAL A 82 20.59 -5.20 -2.45
C VAL A 82 20.38 -5.62 -3.89
N TYR A 83 21.46 -5.89 -4.63
CA TYR A 83 21.40 -6.33 -6.02
C TYR A 83 20.64 -7.65 -6.17
N GLN A 84 20.97 -8.69 -5.40
CA GLN A 84 20.33 -10.01 -5.52
C GLN A 84 18.83 -9.95 -5.19
N ILE A 85 18.43 -9.27 -4.13
CA ILE A 85 17.02 -9.15 -3.75
C ILE A 85 16.26 -8.31 -4.78
N SER A 86 16.87 -7.23 -5.28
CA SER A 86 16.26 -6.41 -6.34
C SER A 86 16.04 -7.22 -7.60
N ARG A 87 17.03 -8.04 -8.01
CA ARG A 87 16.93 -8.94 -9.16
C ARG A 87 15.82 -9.97 -8.97
N GLU A 88 15.75 -10.61 -7.81
CA GLU A 88 14.73 -11.62 -7.54
C GLU A 88 13.31 -11.05 -7.51
N LEU A 89 13.16 -9.82 -7.00
CA LEU A 89 11.91 -9.08 -7.02
C LEU A 89 11.58 -8.47 -8.40
N GLY A 90 12.45 -8.66 -9.40
CA GLY A 90 12.28 -8.09 -10.73
C GLY A 90 12.46 -6.56 -10.77
N LEU A 91 13.06 -5.94 -9.76
CA LEU A 91 13.23 -4.48 -9.65
C LEU A 91 14.46 -3.96 -10.43
N THR A 92 15.14 -4.81 -11.19
CA THR A 92 16.22 -4.42 -12.11
C THR A 92 15.70 -3.91 -13.46
N GLN A 93 14.39 -3.90 -13.66
CA GLN A 93 13.70 -3.35 -14.83
C GLN A 93 12.63 -2.36 -14.38
N ASP A 94 12.30 -1.42 -15.25
CA ASP A 94 11.20 -0.49 -15.02
C ASP A 94 9.86 -1.19 -15.30
N TRP A 95 8.97 -1.14 -14.33
CA TRP A 95 7.58 -1.57 -14.44
C TRP A 95 6.69 -0.34 -14.67
N PRO A 96 6.10 -0.17 -15.87
CA PRO A 96 5.20 0.93 -16.14
C PRO A 96 3.87 0.71 -15.40
N VAL A 97 3.48 1.70 -14.60
CA VAL A 97 2.29 1.69 -13.74
C VAL A 97 1.27 2.69 -14.26
N VAL A 98 0.00 2.27 -14.35
CA VAL A 98 -1.12 3.19 -14.52
C VAL A 98 -1.85 3.37 -13.18
N ILE A 99 -2.18 4.60 -12.82
CA ILE A 99 -3.00 4.90 -11.65
C ILE A 99 -4.38 5.34 -12.13
N VAL A 100 -5.42 4.64 -11.69
CA VAL A 100 -6.82 4.94 -12.03
C VAL A 100 -7.54 5.49 -10.80
N GLY A 101 -8.10 6.68 -10.94
CA GLY A 101 -8.72 7.47 -9.88
C GLY A 101 -7.72 8.43 -9.23
N ILE A 102 -7.71 9.69 -9.68
CA ILE A 102 -6.82 10.77 -9.26
C ILE A 102 -7.54 11.70 -8.27
N GLY A 103 -8.21 11.09 -7.29
CA GLY A 103 -8.63 11.78 -6.06
C GLY A 103 -7.45 12.01 -5.12
N ASN A 104 -7.72 12.27 -3.84
CA ASN A 104 -6.67 12.53 -2.83
C ASN A 104 -5.61 11.41 -2.77
N LEU A 105 -6.05 10.15 -2.75
CA LEU A 105 -5.14 9.01 -2.65
C LEU A 105 -4.34 8.79 -3.94
N GLY A 106 -5.01 8.80 -5.11
CA GLY A 106 -4.34 8.63 -6.40
C GLY A 106 -3.29 9.72 -6.66
N ALA A 107 -3.61 10.98 -6.33
CA ALA A 107 -2.67 12.08 -6.43
C ALA A 107 -1.48 11.93 -5.46
N ALA A 108 -1.71 11.45 -4.24
CA ALA A 108 -0.63 11.16 -3.30
C ALA A 108 0.29 10.02 -3.77
N LEU A 109 -0.29 8.96 -4.34
CA LEU A 109 0.46 7.84 -4.92
C LEU A 109 1.27 8.28 -6.14
N ALA A 110 0.72 9.14 -7.01
CA ALA A 110 1.43 9.68 -8.17
C ALA A 110 2.65 10.53 -7.77
N ASN A 111 2.56 11.29 -6.68
CA ASN A 111 3.67 12.11 -6.16
C ASN A 111 4.65 11.33 -5.27
N TYR A 112 4.41 10.03 -5.04
CA TYR A 112 5.28 9.24 -4.17
C TYR A 112 6.57 8.83 -4.91
N GLY A 113 7.65 9.59 -4.68
CA GLY A 113 8.96 9.33 -5.29
C GLY A 113 9.56 7.95 -4.96
N GLY A 114 9.04 7.26 -3.94
CA GLY A 114 9.48 5.91 -3.58
C GLY A 114 9.09 4.81 -4.58
N PHE A 115 8.22 5.09 -5.55
CA PHE A 115 7.93 4.14 -6.65
C PHE A 115 9.06 4.14 -7.68
N ALA A 116 9.46 5.31 -8.18
CA ALA A 116 10.50 5.43 -9.20
C ALA A 116 11.84 4.85 -8.71
N SER A 117 12.21 5.10 -7.45
CA SER A 117 13.45 4.54 -6.86
C SER A 117 13.44 3.02 -6.68
N ARG A 118 12.29 2.37 -6.88
CA ARG A 118 12.10 0.92 -6.76
C ARG A 118 11.77 0.26 -8.10
N GLY A 119 11.98 0.96 -9.22
CA GLY A 119 11.70 0.44 -10.56
C GLY A 119 10.22 0.48 -10.94
N PHE A 120 9.38 1.23 -10.23
CA PHE A 120 7.97 1.44 -10.59
C PHE A 120 7.80 2.83 -11.17
N ARG A 121 7.71 2.92 -12.51
CA ARG A 121 7.53 4.20 -13.21
C ARG A 121 6.04 4.45 -13.39
N VAL A 122 5.53 5.53 -12.80
CA VAL A 122 4.17 6.00 -13.09
C VAL A 122 4.14 6.49 -14.54
N ALA A 123 3.50 5.71 -15.42
CA ALA A 123 3.49 5.95 -16.85
C ALA A 123 2.28 6.79 -17.28
N ALA A 124 1.14 6.60 -16.60
CA ALA A 124 -0.07 7.34 -16.90
C ALA A 124 -1.00 7.47 -15.69
N LEU A 125 -1.81 8.53 -15.72
CA LEU A 125 -2.83 8.84 -14.73
C LEU A 125 -4.17 8.91 -15.44
N ILE A 126 -5.17 8.21 -14.88
CA ILE A 126 -6.49 8.07 -15.49
C ILE A 126 -7.56 8.50 -14.50
N ASP A 127 -8.48 9.35 -14.93
CA ASP A 127 -9.67 9.72 -14.17
C ASP A 127 -10.92 9.78 -15.05
N ALA A 128 -12.08 9.52 -14.45
CA ALA A 128 -13.37 9.61 -15.14
C ALA A 128 -14.00 11.01 -15.01
N ASP A 129 -13.54 11.85 -14.09
CA ASP A 129 -13.99 13.25 -13.99
C ASP A 129 -13.38 14.05 -15.16
N PRO A 130 -14.22 14.58 -16.08
CA PRO A 130 -13.72 15.39 -17.19
C PRO A 130 -12.95 16.63 -16.72
N ALA A 131 -13.26 17.15 -15.52
CA ALA A 131 -12.54 18.28 -14.95
C ALA A 131 -11.10 17.93 -14.57
N MET A 132 -10.74 16.65 -14.45
CA MET A 132 -9.37 16.21 -14.19
C MET A 132 -8.54 16.07 -15.45
N THR A 133 -9.19 15.85 -16.60
CA THR A 133 -8.50 15.63 -17.88
C THR A 133 -7.59 16.82 -18.24
N GLY A 134 -6.34 16.54 -18.59
CA GLY A 134 -5.31 17.53 -18.91
C GLY A 134 -4.64 18.20 -17.71
N LYS A 135 -5.15 18.04 -16.49
CA LYS A 135 -4.49 18.60 -15.30
C LYS A 135 -3.16 17.86 -15.05
N PRO A 136 -2.06 18.58 -14.77
CA PRO A 136 -0.81 17.95 -14.42
C PRO A 136 -0.83 17.51 -12.95
N VAL A 137 -0.50 16.24 -12.70
CA VAL A 137 -0.26 15.68 -11.37
C VAL A 137 1.07 14.97 -11.40
N ALA A 138 1.99 15.33 -10.49
CA ALA A 138 3.38 14.86 -10.50
C ALA A 138 4.10 15.05 -11.87
N GLY A 139 3.71 16.09 -12.62
CA GLY A 139 4.25 16.35 -13.97
C GLY A 139 3.64 15.50 -15.10
N ILE A 140 2.68 14.61 -14.80
CA ILE A 140 1.99 13.78 -15.78
C ILE A 140 0.58 14.33 -16.00
N ALA A 141 0.17 14.53 -17.25
CA ALA A 141 -1.18 14.95 -17.57
C ALA A 141 -2.17 13.80 -17.32
N VAL A 142 -3.25 14.08 -16.60
CA VAL A 142 -4.33 13.10 -16.40
C VAL A 142 -5.10 12.91 -17.72
N GLN A 143 -5.31 11.67 -18.12
CA GLN A 143 -6.08 11.28 -19.29
C GLN A 143 -7.47 10.79 -18.90
N HIS A 144 -8.43 10.90 -19.81
CA HIS A 144 -9.79 10.47 -19.53
C HIS A 144 -9.89 8.94 -19.46
N SER A 145 -10.83 8.43 -18.65
CA SER A 145 -11.02 6.99 -18.48
C SER A 145 -11.35 6.24 -19.77
N ASP A 146 -11.88 6.91 -20.79
CA ASP A 146 -12.16 6.29 -22.10
C ASP A 146 -10.88 5.95 -22.88
N GLU A 147 -9.75 6.53 -22.51
CA GLU A 147 -8.47 6.31 -23.18
C GLU A 147 -7.65 5.19 -22.53
N LEU A 148 -8.17 4.52 -21.49
CA LEU A 148 -7.45 3.56 -20.67
C LEU A 148 -6.75 2.47 -21.49
N GLU A 149 -7.46 1.82 -22.41
CA GLU A 149 -6.93 0.72 -23.22
C GLU A 149 -5.80 1.21 -24.13
N ARG A 150 -6.00 2.35 -24.80
CA ARG A 150 -4.98 3.00 -25.64
C ARG A 150 -3.73 3.31 -24.83
N VAL A 151 -3.90 3.87 -23.63
CA VAL A 151 -2.81 4.23 -22.73
C VAL A 151 -2.03 3.00 -22.26
N ILE A 152 -2.73 1.89 -21.96
CA ILE A 152 -2.09 0.64 -21.55
C ILE A 152 -1.18 0.11 -22.64
N GLU A 153 -1.68 0.05 -23.88
CA GLU A 153 -0.92 -0.42 -25.03
C GLU A 153 0.28 0.48 -25.34
N GLU A 154 0.08 1.80 -25.46
CA GLU A 154 1.14 2.75 -25.82
C GLU A 154 2.27 2.81 -24.79
N ASN A 155 1.96 2.63 -23.51
CA ASN A 155 2.93 2.75 -22.43
C ASN A 155 3.50 1.40 -21.96
N GLY A 156 3.03 0.29 -22.51
CA GLY A 156 3.41 -1.06 -22.07
C GLY A 156 3.10 -1.29 -20.58
N VAL A 157 1.93 -0.84 -20.14
CA VAL A 157 1.53 -0.90 -18.72
C VAL A 157 1.52 -2.35 -18.25
N SER A 158 2.26 -2.61 -17.17
CA SER A 158 2.38 -3.94 -16.57
C SER A 158 1.58 -4.06 -15.27
N ILE A 159 1.36 -2.93 -14.58
CA ILE A 159 0.70 -2.90 -13.26
C ILE A 159 -0.39 -1.82 -13.25
N GLY A 160 -1.58 -2.18 -12.81
CA GLY A 160 -2.69 -1.26 -12.56
C GLY A 160 -2.85 -0.93 -11.08
N VAL A 161 -2.93 0.34 -10.74
CA VAL A 161 -3.28 0.80 -9.39
C VAL A 161 -4.70 1.36 -9.42
N ILE A 162 -5.59 0.79 -8.61
CA ILE A 162 -6.98 1.22 -8.51
C ILE A 162 -7.16 1.99 -7.21
N ALA A 163 -7.38 3.30 -7.33
CA ALA A 163 -7.65 4.23 -6.23
C ALA A 163 -9.02 4.93 -6.40
N THR A 164 -9.97 4.24 -7.04
CA THR A 164 -11.33 4.73 -7.30
C THR A 164 -12.28 4.44 -6.13
N PRO A 165 -13.48 5.05 -6.10
CA PRO A 165 -14.58 4.58 -5.26
C PRO A 165 -14.93 3.11 -5.53
N ALA A 166 -15.53 2.43 -4.55
CA ALA A 166 -15.86 1.00 -4.62
C ALA A 166 -16.72 0.65 -5.84
N ALA A 167 -17.72 1.47 -6.17
CA ALA A 167 -18.64 1.23 -7.27
C ALA A 167 -17.96 1.19 -8.65
N SER A 168 -16.82 1.87 -8.81
CA SER A 168 -16.08 1.96 -10.07
C SER A 168 -14.92 0.95 -10.14
N ALA A 169 -14.55 0.32 -9.03
CA ALA A 169 -13.32 -0.48 -8.96
C ALA A 169 -13.38 -1.76 -9.79
N GLN A 170 -14.49 -2.49 -9.76
CA GLN A 170 -14.65 -3.72 -10.56
C GLN A 170 -14.67 -3.42 -12.07
N PRO A 171 -15.46 -2.45 -12.58
CA PRO A 171 -15.39 -2.08 -14.00
C PRO A 171 -13.99 -1.67 -14.47
N VAL A 172 -13.23 -0.95 -13.62
CA VAL A 172 -11.83 -0.60 -13.93
C VAL A 172 -10.94 -1.83 -13.97
N ALA A 173 -11.07 -2.75 -13.02
CA ALA A 173 -10.31 -3.99 -12.99
C ALA A 173 -10.58 -4.84 -14.24
N ASP A 174 -11.85 -4.98 -14.64
CA ASP A 174 -12.23 -5.74 -15.83
C ASP A 174 -11.59 -5.16 -17.10
N ARG A 175 -11.55 -3.83 -17.23
CA ARG A 175 -10.90 -3.13 -18.35
C ARG A 175 -9.38 -3.29 -18.35
N LEU A 176 -8.74 -3.19 -17.18
CA LEU A 176 -7.30 -3.44 -17.03
C LEU A 176 -6.95 -4.87 -17.49
N VAL A 177 -7.71 -5.85 -17.04
CA VAL A 177 -7.51 -7.27 -17.39
C VAL A 177 -7.76 -7.51 -18.88
N ALA A 178 -8.83 -6.92 -19.44
CA ALA A 178 -9.14 -7.04 -20.86
C ALA A 178 -8.03 -6.44 -21.75
N ALA A 179 -7.36 -5.39 -21.29
CA ALA A 179 -6.20 -4.78 -21.94
C ALA A 179 -4.87 -5.53 -21.67
N GLY A 180 -4.91 -6.66 -20.96
CA GLY A 180 -3.75 -7.53 -20.74
C GLY A 180 -2.95 -7.26 -19.47
N VAL A 181 -3.41 -6.38 -18.57
CA VAL A 181 -2.76 -6.15 -17.27
C VAL A 181 -3.07 -7.31 -16.33
N THR A 182 -2.03 -8.01 -15.85
CA THR A 182 -2.18 -9.17 -14.97
C THR A 182 -1.86 -8.90 -13.51
N SER A 183 -1.38 -7.69 -13.17
CA SER A 183 -1.02 -7.32 -11.79
C SER A 183 -1.76 -6.06 -11.37
N ILE A 184 -2.57 -6.15 -10.31
CA ILE A 184 -3.42 -5.06 -9.82
C ILE A 184 -3.17 -4.80 -8.33
N LEU A 185 -2.85 -3.54 -8.00
CA LEU A 185 -2.82 -3.04 -6.63
C LEU A 185 -4.12 -2.30 -6.34
N ASN A 186 -4.95 -2.86 -5.46
CA ASN A 186 -6.29 -2.36 -5.17
C ASN A 186 -6.34 -1.61 -3.83
N PHE A 187 -6.60 -0.31 -3.87
CA PHE A 187 -6.90 0.52 -2.70
C PHE A 187 -8.40 0.80 -2.53
N ALA A 188 -9.25 0.40 -3.49
CA ALA A 188 -10.68 0.56 -3.34
C ALA A 188 -11.20 -0.34 -2.20
N PRO A 189 -12.19 0.13 -1.41
CA PRO A 189 -12.71 -0.62 -0.27
C PRO A 189 -13.70 -1.72 -0.72
N THR A 190 -13.26 -2.56 -1.65
CA THR A 190 -14.02 -3.69 -2.18
C THR A 190 -13.07 -4.83 -2.56
N VAL A 191 -13.59 -6.05 -2.61
CA VAL A 191 -12.88 -7.22 -3.14
C VAL A 191 -13.17 -7.30 -4.63
N LEU A 192 -12.12 -7.46 -5.43
CA LEU A 192 -12.23 -7.60 -6.88
C LEU A 192 -12.35 -9.08 -7.26
N SER A 193 -13.21 -9.37 -8.22
CA SER A 193 -13.28 -10.66 -8.89
C SER A 193 -12.45 -10.59 -10.16
N VAL A 194 -11.42 -11.43 -10.27
CA VAL A 194 -10.53 -11.47 -11.44
C VAL A 194 -10.35 -12.91 -11.92
N PRO A 195 -10.05 -13.13 -13.22
CA PRO A 195 -9.81 -14.48 -13.74
C PRO A 195 -8.50 -15.07 -13.18
N GLU A 196 -8.33 -16.39 -13.38
CA GLU A 196 -7.09 -17.08 -13.03
C GLU A 196 -5.90 -16.50 -13.80
N GLY A 197 -4.75 -16.36 -13.13
CA GLY A 197 -3.55 -15.75 -13.70
C GLY A 197 -3.45 -14.23 -13.55
N VAL A 198 -4.45 -13.59 -12.92
CA VAL A 198 -4.39 -12.17 -12.52
C VAL A 198 -4.15 -12.08 -11.01
N ASP A 199 -3.08 -11.40 -10.62
CA ASP A 199 -2.72 -11.17 -9.23
C ASP A 199 -3.31 -9.84 -8.74
N VAL A 200 -4.11 -9.92 -7.67
CA VAL A 200 -4.67 -8.73 -7.00
C VAL A 200 -4.12 -8.63 -5.59
N ARG A 201 -3.44 -7.51 -5.30
CA ARG A 201 -3.01 -7.16 -3.96
C ARG A 201 -3.89 -6.06 -3.39
N LYS A 202 -4.69 -6.38 -2.38
CA LYS A 202 -5.50 -5.39 -1.65
C LYS A 202 -4.63 -4.66 -0.61
N VAL A 203 -4.77 -3.34 -0.54
CA VAL A 203 -4.23 -2.50 0.54
C VAL A 203 -5.38 -1.83 1.26
N ASP A 204 -5.49 -2.11 2.56
CA ASP A 204 -6.53 -1.55 3.42
C ASP A 204 -5.89 -0.94 4.67
N LEU A 205 -5.60 0.36 4.59
CA LEU A 205 -4.93 1.09 5.68
C LEU A 205 -5.79 1.13 6.95
N SER A 206 -7.12 0.99 6.83
CA SER A 206 -8.02 0.98 7.98
C SER A 206 -7.90 -0.31 8.77
N ILE A 207 -7.73 -1.46 8.10
CA ILE A 207 -7.47 -2.74 8.78
C ILE A 207 -6.15 -2.67 9.57
N GLU A 208 -5.10 -2.08 8.99
CA GLU A 208 -3.81 -1.91 9.66
C GLU A 208 -3.94 -1.06 10.94
N LEU A 209 -4.71 0.04 10.88
CA LEU A 209 -4.99 0.86 12.07
C LEU A 209 -5.83 0.13 13.13
N GLN A 210 -6.78 -0.72 12.73
CA GLN A 210 -7.55 -1.54 13.68
C GLN A 210 -6.67 -2.53 14.43
N ILE A 211 -5.70 -3.15 13.74
CA ILE A 211 -4.71 -4.03 14.36
C ILE A 211 -3.86 -3.25 15.38
N LEU A 212 -3.44 -2.03 15.04
CA LEU A 212 -2.71 -1.17 15.98
C LEU A 212 -3.59 -0.77 17.17
N ALA A 213 -4.86 -0.44 16.96
CA ALA A 213 -5.80 -0.10 18.03
C ALA A 213 -5.97 -1.25 19.02
N PHE A 214 -6.07 -2.50 18.55
CA PHE A 214 -6.10 -3.68 19.41
C PHE A 214 -4.85 -3.80 20.29
N HIS A 215 -3.66 -3.55 19.73
CA HIS A 215 -2.43 -3.57 20.51
C HIS A 215 -2.36 -2.42 21.52
N GLU A 216 -2.82 -1.22 21.16
CA GLU A 216 -2.87 -0.09 22.07
C GLU A 216 -3.85 -0.33 23.23
N GLN A 217 -5.03 -0.90 22.97
CA GLN A 217 -5.97 -1.28 24.03
C GLN A 217 -5.37 -2.30 25.02
N ARG A 218 -4.57 -3.26 24.52
CA ARG A 218 -3.89 -4.23 25.39
C ARG A 218 -2.74 -3.62 26.17
N LYS A 219 -2.10 -2.57 25.68
CA LYS A 219 -1.06 -1.82 26.40
C LYS A 219 -1.65 -0.86 27.44
N SER A 220 -2.82 -0.27 27.16
CA SER A 220 -3.47 0.71 28.03
C SER A 220 -4.19 0.10 29.25
N GLY A 221 -4.29 -1.24 29.33
CA GLY A 221 -4.83 -1.91 30.51
C GLY A 221 -6.37 -1.90 30.62
N GLU A 222 -7.09 -1.54 29.57
CA GLU A 222 -8.54 -1.68 29.53
C GLU A 222 -8.91 -3.12 29.14
N LEU A 223 -8.89 -4.01 30.13
CA LEU A 223 -9.62 -5.28 30.04
C LEU A 223 -11.12 -4.97 30.10
N PRO A 224 -11.94 -5.51 29.17
CA PRO A 224 -13.34 -5.75 29.48
C PRO A 224 -13.38 -6.69 30.69
N ASP A 225 -14.04 -6.25 31.77
CA ASP A 225 -14.34 -7.02 32.97
C ASP A 225 -15.29 -8.18 32.62
N ASP A 226 -14.75 -9.26 32.05
CA ASP A 226 -15.41 -10.57 31.98
C ASP A 226 -14.91 -11.41 33.15
N GLY A 227 -15.37 -11.07 34.36
CA GLY A 227 -14.85 -11.69 35.57
C GLY A 227 -15.65 -11.50 36.85
N ARG A 228 -16.95 -11.20 36.81
CA ARG A 228 -17.80 -11.34 38.01
C ARG A 228 -18.03 -12.81 38.32
N ALA A 229 -17.12 -13.38 39.10
CA ALA A 229 -17.41 -14.53 39.94
C ALA A 229 -18.54 -14.17 40.90
N VAL A 230 -19.69 -14.82 40.73
CA VAL A 230 -20.78 -14.81 41.71
C VAL A 230 -20.38 -15.78 42.83
N PRO A 231 -20.26 -15.36 44.10
CA PRO A 231 -20.09 -16.31 45.18
C PRO A 231 -21.46 -16.83 45.63
N GLY A 232 -21.63 -18.15 45.54
CA GLY A 232 -22.51 -18.93 46.40
C GLY A 232 -23.99 -18.96 46.01
N THR A 233 -24.46 -20.12 45.56
CA THR A 233 -25.82 -20.52 45.86
C THR A 233 -25.80 -22.02 46.14
N ASP A 234 -25.85 -22.33 47.44
CA ASP A 234 -26.17 -23.65 47.96
C ASP A 234 -27.56 -24.07 47.48
N ILE A 235 -27.66 -25.36 47.25
CA ILE A 235 -28.82 -26.08 46.75
C ILE A 235 -29.79 -26.28 47.92
N GLY A 236 -31.05 -25.89 47.76
CA GLY A 236 -32.13 -26.19 48.70
C GLY A 236 -33.50 -25.96 48.08
N GLU A 237 -34.28 -27.03 47.97
CA GLU A 237 -35.71 -27.13 47.63
C GLU A 237 -36.57 -26.09 48.38
N ASP A 238 -37.72 -25.59 47.93
CA ASP A 238 -38.92 -26.33 47.54
C ASP A 238 -40.02 -25.37 46.99
N ALA A 239 -40.94 -25.94 46.19
CA ALA A 239 -42.33 -25.58 45.87
C ALA A 239 -42.82 -24.11 45.63
N GLY A 240 -43.37 -23.90 44.42
CA GLY A 240 -44.79 -23.54 44.26
C GLY A 240 -45.18 -22.14 43.75
N GLY A 241 -45.98 -22.10 42.67
CA GLY A 241 -46.93 -21.02 42.39
C GLY A 241 -46.60 -20.10 41.20
N GLY A 242 -47.49 -20.08 40.20
CA GLY A 242 -47.29 -19.37 38.92
C GLY A 242 -47.90 -17.96 38.82
N VAL A 243 -48.04 -17.54 37.56
CA VAL A 243 -48.91 -16.48 36.97
C VAL A 243 -48.17 -15.31 36.30
N THR A 244 -48.25 -15.34 34.95
CA THR A 244 -48.43 -14.28 33.92
C THR A 244 -47.62 -12.97 33.92
N GLY A 245 -47.11 -12.61 32.73
CA GLY A 245 -46.94 -11.21 32.31
C GLY A 245 -45.85 -10.98 31.25
N SER A 246 -46.24 -10.77 29.98
CA SER A 246 -45.38 -10.23 28.90
C SER A 246 -45.22 -8.69 29.01
N PRO A 247 -44.61 -8.01 28.00
CA PRO A 247 -43.22 -7.57 27.95
C PRO A 247 -43.07 -6.05 28.14
N VAL A 248 -41.87 -5.54 28.44
CA VAL A 248 -41.58 -4.10 28.41
C VAL A 248 -40.26 -3.82 27.68
N ALA A 249 -40.35 -3.01 26.64
CA ALA A 249 -39.29 -2.17 26.07
C ALA A 249 -39.77 -0.70 26.19
N PRO A 250 -38.97 0.33 25.81
CA PRO A 250 -37.57 0.69 26.05
C PRO A 250 -37.51 2.02 26.86
N PRO A 251 -36.45 2.86 26.85
CA PRO A 251 -36.35 3.86 25.77
C PRO A 251 -34.93 4.32 25.37
N ALA A 252 -34.89 4.95 24.20
CA ALA A 252 -33.78 5.71 23.62
C ALA A 252 -33.64 7.12 24.22
N ALA A 253 -32.42 7.65 24.21
CA ALA A 253 -32.07 9.07 24.33
C ALA A 253 -30.61 9.26 23.88
N SER A 254 -30.14 10.34 23.28
CA SER A 254 -30.72 11.49 22.59
C SER A 254 -29.55 12.30 22.02
N VAL A 255 -29.75 12.84 20.83
CA VAL A 255 -28.89 13.80 20.12
C VAL A 255 -28.65 15.08 20.95
N THR A 256 -27.46 15.68 20.87
CA THR A 256 -27.31 17.12 21.07
C THR A 256 -26.30 17.71 20.09
N LYS A 257 -26.82 18.47 19.12
CA LYS A 257 -26.12 19.45 18.28
C LYS A 257 -25.65 20.62 19.15
N ARG A 258 -24.48 21.19 18.84
CA ARG A 258 -24.18 22.59 19.20
C ARG A 258 -23.53 23.29 18.01
N THR A 259 -24.16 24.37 17.58
CA THR A 259 -23.86 25.22 16.42
C THR A 259 -23.09 26.48 16.82
N ALA A 260 -22.13 26.84 15.96
CA ALA A 260 -21.69 28.16 15.43
C ALA A 260 -21.70 29.46 16.28
N SER A 261 -20.61 30.22 16.14
CA SER A 261 -20.49 31.71 16.14
C SER A 261 -18.99 32.06 15.98
N ALA A 262 -18.48 33.12 15.32
CA ALA A 262 -18.88 34.07 14.29
C ALA A 262 -17.59 34.88 13.94
N ALA A 263 -17.46 35.37 12.71
CA ALA A 263 -16.37 36.23 12.24
C ALA A 263 -16.53 37.71 12.69
N PRO A 264 -15.51 38.56 12.46
CA PRO A 264 -15.83 39.86 11.88
C PRO A 264 -14.94 40.27 10.68
N ALA A 265 -15.39 41.36 10.06
CA ALA A 265 -15.20 41.78 8.68
C ALA A 265 -13.97 42.67 8.39
N ALA A 266 -13.81 42.90 7.09
CA ALA A 266 -12.81 43.65 6.35
C ALA A 266 -12.65 45.14 6.70
N THR A 267 -11.52 45.72 6.28
CA THR A 267 -11.41 47.15 6.00
C THR A 267 -10.58 47.36 4.73
N ASP A 268 -11.20 48.01 3.76
CA ASP A 268 -10.68 48.50 2.48
C ASP A 268 -10.00 49.86 2.68
N ARG A 269 -8.82 50.08 2.10
CA ARG A 269 -8.29 51.42 1.77
C ARG A 269 -7.42 51.33 0.51
N ARG A 270 -7.91 51.99 -0.55
CA ARG A 270 -7.19 52.31 -1.79
C ARG A 270 -6.34 53.58 -1.64
N GLY A 271 -5.24 53.60 -2.39
CA GLY A 271 -4.79 54.76 -3.18
C GLY A 271 -3.94 55.81 -2.48
N ASP A 272 -2.63 55.85 -2.78
CA ASP A 272 -2.03 56.95 -3.56
C ASP A 272 -0.55 56.64 -3.86
N GLU A 273 -0.20 56.59 -5.15
CA GLU A 273 1.15 56.86 -5.65
C GLU A 273 1.24 58.36 -5.98
N PRO A 274 2.45 58.95 -5.93
CA PRO A 274 3.06 59.26 -7.23
C PRO A 274 4.56 58.95 -7.27
N GLY A 275 5.01 58.59 -8.47
CA GLY A 275 6.38 58.19 -8.76
C GLY A 275 7.41 59.32 -8.76
N ASN A 276 8.66 58.92 -8.90
CA ASN A 276 9.66 59.68 -9.64
C ASN A 276 10.73 58.76 -10.24
N ASP A 277 11.11 59.15 -11.44
CA ASP A 277 12.11 58.63 -12.36
C ASP A 277 13.48 58.32 -11.76
N GLY A 278 14.22 57.41 -12.42
CA GLY A 278 15.67 57.37 -12.29
C GLY A 278 16.37 56.12 -12.83
N ASP A 279 16.57 56.11 -14.15
CA ASP A 279 17.72 55.53 -14.89
C ASP A 279 18.01 54.00 -14.90
N LEU A 280 17.99 53.49 -16.14
CA LEU A 280 18.64 52.28 -16.65
C LEU A 280 20.18 52.48 -16.74
N PRO A 281 20.94 51.58 -17.40
CA PRO A 281 21.25 50.17 -17.10
C PRO A 281 22.78 49.96 -17.03
N ALA A 282 23.27 48.75 -16.66
CA ALA A 282 24.52 48.19 -17.23
C ALA A 282 25.00 46.86 -16.60
N VAL A 283 25.21 45.86 -17.48
CA VAL A 283 26.47 45.09 -17.61
C VAL A 283 26.74 43.92 -16.62
N MET A 284 26.55 42.68 -17.15
CA MET A 284 27.42 41.50 -16.95
C MET A 284 28.86 41.81 -17.42
N PRO A 285 29.96 41.15 -16.98
CA PRO A 285 30.15 39.69 -16.82
C PRO A 285 30.99 39.35 -15.55
N ALA A 286 31.44 38.12 -15.22
CA ALA A 286 31.84 36.92 -15.98
C ALA A 286 31.61 35.64 -15.14
#